data_AF-A0A0A6ZTG7-F1
#
_entry.id   AF-A0A0A6ZTG7-F1
#
_cell.length_a   1.000
_cell.length_b   1.000
_cell.length_c   1.000
_cell.angle_alpha   90.00
_cell.angle_beta   90.00
_cell.angle_gamma   90.00
#
_symmetry.space_group_name_H-M   'P 1'
#
loop_
_entity.id
_entity.type
_entity.pdbx_description
1 polymer ?
#
loop_
_entity_poly.entity_id
_entity_poly.type
_entity_poly.pdbx_seq_one_letter_code
_entity_poly.pdbx_strand_id
1 'polypeptide(L)'
;MLCVTSDINVPRIPSMKAILGAGKKPVNQWQASDIGWSQSAPLAELTGIRVPPQTERKHIILDNDSPEAIAELAEHLKKALN
;
A
#
# COMPACT_ATOMS: atom_id res chain seq x y z
N MET A 1 1.65 1.70 -22.51
CA MET A 1 1.52 1.05 -21.19
C MET A 1 0.80 2.01 -20.27
N LEU A 2 -0.26 1.57 -19.57
CA LEU A 2 -0.97 2.40 -18.59
C LEU A 2 -0.92 1.66 -17.25
N CYS A 3 -0.38 2.30 -16.22
CA CYS A 3 -0.40 1.81 -14.85
C CYS A 3 -1.52 2.53 -14.10
N VAL A 4 -2.32 1.79 -13.33
CA VAL A 4 -3.45 2.32 -12.57
C VAL A 4 -3.16 2.25 -11.08
N THR A 5 -3.63 3.24 -10.32
CA THR A 5 -3.54 3.28 -8.85
C THR A 5 -4.80 2.69 -8.22
N SER A 6 -4.74 2.38 -6.92
CA SER A 6 -5.83 1.75 -6.16
C SER A 6 -7.16 2.49 -6.24
N ASP A 7 -7.12 3.80 -6.41
CA ASP A 7 -8.29 4.67 -6.27
C ASP A 7 -9.05 4.84 -7.60
N ILE A 8 -8.60 4.16 -8.67
CA ILE A 8 -9.25 4.27 -9.98
C ILE A 8 -10.68 3.73 -9.97
N ASN A 9 -10.99 2.72 -9.14
CA ASN A 9 -12.32 2.16 -9.01
C ASN A 9 -12.51 1.36 -7.70
N VAL A 10 -13.74 0.91 -7.46
CA VAL A 10 -14.05 -0.09 -6.44
C VAL A 10 -14.19 -1.46 -7.12
N PRO A 11 -13.29 -2.42 -6.90
CA PRO A 11 -13.39 -3.76 -7.48
C PRO A 11 -14.68 -4.46 -7.08
N ARG A 12 -15.37 -5.07 -8.04
CA ARG A 12 -16.63 -5.80 -7.76
C ARG A 12 -16.35 -7.16 -7.10
N ILE A 13 -17.16 -7.50 -6.11
CA ILE A 13 -17.16 -8.84 -5.51
C ILE A 13 -17.69 -9.85 -6.53
N PRO A 14 -16.97 -10.96 -6.79
CA PRO A 14 -17.42 -11.98 -7.74
C PRO A 14 -18.63 -12.75 -7.19
N SER A 15 -19.53 -13.17 -8.07
CA SER A 15 -20.66 -14.04 -7.70
C SER A 15 -20.24 -15.52 -7.62
N MET A 16 -21.03 -16.35 -6.93
CA MET A 16 -20.81 -17.80 -6.88
C MET A 16 -20.68 -18.44 -8.28
N LYS A 17 -21.50 -17.99 -9.24
CA LYS A 17 -21.44 -18.46 -10.63
C LYS A 17 -20.10 -18.12 -11.28
N ALA A 18 -19.58 -16.92 -11.05
CA ALA A 18 -18.30 -16.48 -11.61
C ALA A 18 -17.12 -17.27 -11.02
N ILE A 19 -17.14 -17.52 -9.70
CA ILE A 19 -16.11 -18.30 -9.00
C ILE A 19 -16.08 -19.74 -9.52
N LEU A 20 -17.23 -20.43 -9.52
CA LEU A 20 -17.32 -21.81 -9.99
C LEU A 20 -17.01 -21.93 -11.48
N GLY A 21 -17.38 -20.93 -12.29
CA GLY A 21 -17.05 -20.88 -13.71
C GLY A 21 -15.55 -20.68 -13.96
N ALA A 22 -14.89 -19.82 -13.17
CA ALA A 22 -13.45 -19.59 -13.27
C ALA A 22 -12.64 -20.84 -12.90
N GLY A 23 -13.03 -21.58 -11.87
CA GLY A 23 -12.35 -22.80 -11.44
C GLY A 23 -12.35 -23.93 -12.48
N LYS A 24 -13.21 -23.85 -13.51
CA LYS A 24 -13.26 -24.83 -14.61
C LYS A 24 -12.42 -24.42 -15.83
N LYS A 25 -11.96 -23.17 -15.90
CA LYS A 25 -11.19 -22.69 -17.05
C LYS A 25 -9.77 -23.25 -16.99
N PRO A 26 -9.21 -23.72 -18.13
CA PRO A 26 -7.82 -24.16 -18.15
C PRO A 26 -6.89 -22.98 -17.87
N VAL A 27 -5.87 -23.23 -17.05
CA VAL A 27 -4.80 -22.25 -16.77
C VAL A 27 -3.59 -22.65 -17.59
N ASN A 28 -3.12 -21.73 -18.43
CA ASN A 28 -1.90 -21.94 -19.21
C ASN A 28 -0.70 -21.48 -18.38
N GLN A 29 0.12 -22.43 -17.91
CA GLN A 29 1.30 -22.15 -17.10
C GLN A 29 2.52 -22.07 -18.02
N TRP A 30 3.24 -20.95 -17.95
CA TRP A 30 4.47 -20.72 -18.71
C TRP A 30 5.67 -20.75 -17.77
N GLN A 31 6.73 -21.42 -18.22
CA GLN A 31 8.07 -21.34 -17.66
C GLN A 31 8.88 -20.25 -18.38
N ALA A 32 9.98 -19.84 -17.76
CA ALA A 32 10.97 -18.94 -18.37
C ALA A 32 11.44 -19.45 -19.75
N SER A 33 11.68 -20.75 -19.86
CA SER A 33 12.10 -21.42 -21.11
C SER A 33 11.07 -21.30 -22.23
N ASP A 34 9.78 -21.27 -21.89
CA ASP A 34 8.68 -21.25 -22.86
C ASP A 34 8.63 -19.92 -23.62
N ILE A 35 9.19 -18.85 -23.03
CA ILE A 35 9.31 -17.52 -23.63
C ILE A 35 10.76 -17.13 -23.96
N GLY A 36 11.71 -18.06 -23.85
CA GLY A 36 13.14 -17.79 -24.08
C GLY A 36 13.73 -16.75 -23.13
N TRP A 37 13.14 -16.56 -21.95
CA TRP A 37 13.63 -15.60 -20.96
C TRP A 37 14.76 -16.20 -20.12
N SER A 38 15.78 -15.40 -19.85
CA SER A 38 16.88 -15.73 -18.94
C SER A 38 17.10 -14.59 -17.94
N GLN A 39 17.48 -14.95 -16.73
CA GLN A 39 17.73 -13.99 -15.66
C GLN A 39 18.97 -13.14 -15.99
N SER A 40 18.83 -11.82 -15.96
CA SER A 40 19.96 -10.87 -16.04
C SER A 40 20.52 -10.55 -14.65
N ALA A 41 21.72 -9.98 -14.62
CA ALA A 41 22.34 -9.53 -13.37
C ALA A 41 21.46 -8.47 -12.70
N PRO A 42 21.11 -8.63 -11.40
CA PRO A 42 20.28 -7.68 -10.69
C PRO A 42 21.00 -6.33 -10.52
N LEU A 43 20.28 -5.23 -10.67
CA LEU A 43 20.81 -3.86 -10.48
C LEU A 43 20.78 -3.40 -9.01
N ALA A 44 20.05 -4.11 -8.15
CA ALA A 44 19.92 -3.82 -6.74
C ALA A 44 19.77 -5.12 -5.95
N GLU A 45 20.22 -5.12 -4.70
CA GLU A 45 20.11 -6.24 -3.78
C GLU A 45 19.34 -5.85 -2.51
N LEU A 46 18.65 -6.83 -1.92
CA LEU A 46 17.97 -6.64 -0.64
C LEU A 46 19.02 -6.63 0.48
N THR A 47 19.23 -5.48 1.10
CA THR A 47 20.21 -5.32 2.19
C THR A 47 19.67 -5.74 3.56
N GLY A 48 18.36 -5.67 3.76
CA GLY A 48 17.71 -6.14 5.00
C GLY A 48 16.30 -5.59 5.18
N ILE A 49 15.57 -6.16 6.13
CA ILE A 49 14.21 -5.74 6.50
C ILE A 49 14.26 -5.27 7.96
N ARG A 50 13.79 -4.05 8.23
CA ARG A 50 13.76 -3.46 9.58
C ARG A 50 12.35 -2.99 9.90
N VAL A 51 11.91 -3.25 11.13
CA VAL A 51 10.63 -2.75 11.65
C VAL A 51 10.89 -1.38 12.29
N PRO A 52 10.11 -0.34 11.95
CA PRO A 52 10.19 0.95 12.64
C PRO A 52 9.88 0.80 14.13
N PRO A 53 10.53 1.59 15.01
CA PRO A 53 10.21 1.56 16.44
C PRO A 53 8.73 1.96 16.66
N GLN A 54 8.02 1.20 17.49
CA GLN A 54 6.64 1.51 17.83
C GLN A 54 6.60 2.74 18.74
N THR A 55 5.76 3.71 18.39
CA THR A 55 5.49 4.90 19.20
C THR A 55 4.03 4.86 19.67
N GLU A 56 3.79 5.14 20.94
CA GLU A 56 2.43 5.27 21.47
C GLU A 56 1.72 6.49 20.87
N ARG A 57 0.40 6.39 20.66
CA ARG A 57 -0.41 7.50 20.17
C ARG A 57 -0.33 8.63 21.20
N LYS A 58 0.02 9.86 20.78
CA LYS A 58 0.19 11.00 21.70
C LYS A 58 -1.09 11.43 22.42
N HIS A 59 -2.27 11.07 21.91
CA HIS A 59 -3.58 11.39 22.52
C HIS A 59 -3.78 12.88 22.91
N ILE A 60 -3.18 13.81 22.17
CA ILE A 60 -3.36 15.24 22.40
C ILE A 60 -4.73 15.65 21.85
N ILE A 61 -5.61 16.12 22.72
CA ILE A 61 -6.97 16.60 22.39
C ILE A 61 -7.06 18.06 22.87
N LEU A 62 -7.56 18.94 22.01
CA LEU A 62 -7.79 20.36 22.30
C LEU A 62 -9.31 20.60 22.18
N ASP A 63 -9.98 20.82 23.31
CA ASP A 63 -11.45 20.83 23.41
C ASP A 63 -12.10 22.22 23.22
N ASN A 64 -11.39 23.17 22.61
CA ASN A 64 -11.93 24.51 22.35
C ASN A 64 -11.37 25.12 21.05
N ASP A 65 -11.98 26.21 20.61
CA ASP A 65 -11.64 26.96 19.39
C ASP A 65 -10.97 28.32 19.68
N SER A 66 -10.38 28.48 20.88
CA SER A 66 -9.69 29.72 21.22
C SER A 66 -8.46 29.93 20.33
N PRO A 67 -8.06 31.19 20.06
CA PRO A 67 -6.85 31.50 19.30
C PRO A 67 -5.60 30.79 19.86
N GLU A 68 -5.54 30.59 21.17
CA GLU A 68 -4.44 29.92 21.87
C GLU A 68 -4.41 28.41 21.58
N ALA A 69 -5.56 27.73 21.61
CA ALA A 69 -5.64 26.31 21.26
C ALA A 69 -5.29 26.06 19.79
N ILE A 70 -5.68 26.96 18.89
CA ILE A 70 -5.29 26.89 17.47
C ILE A 70 -3.77 27.07 17.32
N ALA A 71 -3.16 27.98 18.08
CA ALA A 71 -1.71 28.16 18.08
C ALA A 71 -0.97 26.91 18.62
N GLU A 72 -1.48 26.29 19.68
CA GLU A 72 -0.94 25.05 20.25
C GLU A 72 -1.01 23.89 19.24
N LEU A 73 -2.14 23.75 18.53
CA LEU A 73 -2.28 22.78 17.45
C LEU A 73 -1.22 22.97 16.35
N ALA A 74 -1.02 24.22 15.89
CA ALA A 74 -0.05 24.53 14.87
C ALA A 74 1.39 24.18 15.30
N GLU A 75 1.75 24.45 16.55
CA GLU A 75 3.05 24.08 17.10
C GLU A 75 3.24 22.57 17.20
N HIS A 76 2.20 21.81 17.58
CA HIS A 76 2.26 20.34 17.59
C HIS A 76 2.45 19.75 16.19
N LEU A 77 1.82 20.34 15.16
CA LEU A 77 1.97 19.91 13.78
C LEU A 77 3.35 20.22 13.22
N LYS A 78 3.88 21.44 13.46
CA LYS A 78 5.25 21.81 13.05
C LYS A 78 6.30 20.87 13.63
N LYS A 79 6.16 20.51 14.91
CA LYS A 79 7.06 19.55 15.58
C LYS A 79 6.95 18.12 15.06
N ALA A 80 5.86 17.76 14.37
CA ALA A 80 5.66 16.42 13.81
C ALA A 80 6.14 16.29 12.35
N LEU A 81 6.27 17.41 11.64
CA LEU A 81 6.70 17.46 10.24
C LEU A 81 8.22 17.65 10.07
N ASN A 82 8.89 18.19 11.09
CA ASN A 82 10.36 18.28 11.19
C ASN A 82 10.95 17.02 11.84
#